data_AF-E2AQP2-F1
#
_entry.id   AF-E2AQP2-F1
#
_cell.length_a   1.000
_cell.length_b   1.000
_cell.length_c   1.000
_cell.angle_alpha   90.00
_cell.angle_beta   90.00
_cell.angle_gamma   90.00
#
_symmetry.space_group_name_H-M   'P 1'
#
loop_
_entity.id
_entity.type
_entity.pdbx_description
1 polymer ?
#
loop_
_entity_poly.entity_id
_entity_poly.type
_entity_poly.pdbx_seq_one_letter_code
_entity_poly.pdbx_strand_id
1 'polypeptide(L)' 'LKTMIYSEQIESEEDLVARIVEASETIRHMPEIFQRMRQSLLRRCNFCRNVGGRNFEHL' A
#
# COMPACT_ATOMS: atom_id res chain seq x y z
N LEU A 1 -3.14 2.14 -3.19
CA LEU A 1 -3.29 1.51 -4.53
C LEU A 1 -4.63 0.81 -4.68
N LYS A 2 -4.91 -0.35 -4.04
CA LYS A 2 -6.20 -1.05 -4.17
C LYS A 2 -7.43 -0.16 -3.92
N THR A 3 -7.43 0.62 -2.83
CA THR A 3 -8.54 1.56 -2.52
C THR A 3 -8.79 2.60 -3.61
N MET A 4 -7.76 2.97 -4.40
CA MET A 4 -7.91 3.92 -5.50
C MET A 4 -8.49 3.22 -6.73
N ILE A 5 -7.93 2.05 -7.08
CA ILE A 5 -8.33 1.26 -8.26
C ILE A 5 -9.79 0.79 -8.16
N TYR A 6 -10.17 0.23 -7.00
CA TYR A 6 -11.48 -0.36 -6.75
C TYR A 6 -12.42 0.60 -5.99
N SER A 7 -12.17 1.91 -6.08
CA SER A 7 -13.08 2.92 -5.52
C SER A 7 -14.44 2.92 -6.24
N GLU A 8 -14.44 2.55 -7.51
CA GLU A 8 -15.60 2.37 -8.37
C GLU A 8 -15.56 1.00 -9.05
N GLN A 9 -16.69 0.58 -9.62
CA GLN A 9 -16.75 -0.64 -10.44
C GLN A 9 -15.78 -0.56 -11.62
N ILE A 10 -15.20 -1.70 -11.97
CA ILE A 10 -14.28 -1.85 -13.10
C ILE A 10 -15.06 -2.41 -14.27
N GLU A 11 -14.95 -1.74 -15.43
CA GLU A 11 -15.76 -2.04 -16.61
C GLU A 11 -15.07 -3.02 -17.56
N SER A 12 -13.73 -3.06 -17.57
CA SER A 12 -12.95 -4.00 -18.39
C SER A 12 -11.53 -4.19 -17.85
N GLU A 13 -10.77 -5.11 -18.47
CA GLU A 13 -9.34 -5.29 -18.16
C GLU A 13 -8.52 -4.04 -18.52
N GLU A 14 -8.86 -3.35 -19.61
CA GLU A 14 -8.20 -2.10 -20.02
C GLU A 14 -8.44 -0.97 -19.02
N ASP A 15 -9.67 -0.83 -18.49
CA ASP A 15 -9.99 0.12 -17.42
C ASP A 15 -9.17 -0.18 -16.16
N LEU A 16 -9.07 -1.45 -15.75
CA LEU A 16 -8.23 -1.86 -14.63
C LEU A 16 -6.77 -1.45 -14.84
N VAL A 17 -6.20 -1.70 -16.03
CA VAL A 17 -4.82 -1.32 -16.35
C VAL A 17 -4.64 0.20 -16.30
N ALA A 18 -5.56 0.96 -16.90
CA ALA A 18 -5.52 2.42 -16.87
C ALA A 18 -5.53 2.98 -15.44
N ARG A 19 -6.43 2.46 -14.58
CA ARG A 19 -6.51 2.86 -13.16
C ARG A 19 -5.28 2.45 -12.35
N ILE A 20 -4.67 1.30 -12.64
CA ILE A 20 -3.40 0.91 -12.00
C ILE A 20 -2.31 1.93 -12.33
N VAL A 21 -2.19 2.31 -13.60
CA VAL A 21 -1.19 3.29 -14.06
C VAL A 21 -1.44 4.65 -13.42
N GLU A 22 -2.68 5.15 -13.47
CA GLU A 22 -3.05 6.44 -12.88
C GLU A 22 -2.84 6.48 -11.36
N ALA A 23 -3.29 5.46 -10.64
CA ALA A 23 -3.12 5.39 -9.19
C ALA A 23 -1.65 5.28 -8.80
N SER A 24 -0.84 4.56 -9.59
CA SER A 24 0.60 4.46 -9.38
C SER A 24 1.28 5.81 -9.60
N GLU A 25 0.90 6.54 -10.65
CA GLU A 25 1.46 7.86 -10.93
C GLU A 25 1.05 8.89 -9.87
N THR A 26 -0.19 8.82 -9.39
CA THR A 26 -0.64 9.64 -8.25
C THR A 26 0.20 9.37 -7.00
N ILE A 27 0.42 8.10 -6.65
CA ILE A 27 1.26 7.72 -5.49
C ILE A 27 2.71 8.19 -5.67
N ARG A 28 3.24 8.10 -6.90
CA ARG A 28 4.59 8.55 -7.23
C ARG A 28 4.79 10.03 -6.90
N HIS A 29 3.78 10.86 -7.12
CA HIS A 29 3.78 12.28 -6.79
C HIS A 29 3.54 12.59 -5.31
N MET A 30 3.36 11.58 -4.46
CA MET A 30 3.17 11.71 -3.01
C MET A 30 4.39 11.15 -2.25
N PRO A 31 5.54 11.85 -2.22
CA PRO A 31 6.79 11.32 -1.64
C PRO A 31 6.66 10.90 -0.16
N GLU A 32 5.76 11.57 0.57
CA GLU A 32 5.42 11.27 1.97
C GLU A 32 4.89 9.83 2.17
N ILE A 33 4.29 9.21 1.15
CA ILE A 33 3.85 7.81 1.23
C ILE A 33 5.05 6.89 1.43
N PHE A 34 6.12 7.07 0.66
CA PHE A 34 7.31 6.22 0.75
C PHE A 34 8.03 6.40 2.09
N GLN A 35 8.08 7.62 2.62
CA GLN A 35 8.61 7.87 3.95
C GLN A 35 7.81 7.14 5.04
N ARG A 36 6.48 7.26 5.02
CA ARG A 36 5.60 6.57 5.96
C ARG A 36 5.70 5.04 5.83
N MET A 37 5.86 4.51 4.62
CA MET A 37 6.08 3.09 4.38
C MET A 37 7.37 2.59 5.05
N ARG A 38 8.49 3.31 4.89
CA ARG A 38 9.76 2.95 5.55
C ARG A 38 9.63 2.94 7.07
N GLN A 39 9.00 3.95 7.65
CA GLN A 39 8.76 4.01 9.10
C GLN A 39 7.83 2.89 9.59
N SER A 40 6.80 2.53 8.81
CA SER A 40 5.91 1.41 9.12
C SER A 40 6.65 0.08 9.09
N LEU A 41 7.52 -0.15 8.10
CA LEU A 41 8.33 -1.36 8.00
C LEU A 41 9.24 -1.52 9.24
N LEU A 42 9.95 -0.47 9.64
CA LEU A 42 10.81 -0.51 10.83
C LEU A 42 10.02 -0.84 12.11
N ARG A 43 8.83 -0.24 12.28
CA ARG A 43 7.94 -0.56 13.41
C ARG A 43 7.52 -2.03 13.38
N ARG A 44 7.13 -2.56 12.21
CA ARG A 44 6.74 -3.97 12.04
C ARG A 44 7.90 -4.93 12.31
N CYS A 45 9.11 -4.62 11.85
CA CYS A 45 10.29 -5.45 12.13
C CYS A 45 10.59 -5.54 13.63
N ASN A 46 10.56 -4.39 14.33
CA ASN A 46 10.78 -4.36 15.78
C ASN A 46 9.68 -5.12 16.53
N PHE A 47 8.43 -4.95 16.14
CA PHE A 47 7.32 -5.66 16.76
C PHE A 47 7.39 -7.17 16.49
N CYS A 48 7.69 -7.58 15.25
CA CYS A 48 7.90 -8.97 14.88
C CYS A 48 8.95 -9.65 15.77
N ARG A 49 10.06 -8.95 16.04
CA ARG A 49 11.08 -9.41 16.98
C ARG A 49 10.52 -9.60 18.40
N ASN A 50 9.71 -8.65 18.88
CA ASN A 50 9.12 -8.72 20.21
C ASN A 50 8.11 -9.86 20.39
N VAL A 51 7.38 -10.23 19.33
CA VAL A 51 6.43 -11.37 19.36
C VAL A 51 7.06 -12.70 18.94
N GLY A 52 8.39 -12.76 18.82
CA GLY A 52 9.11 -13.98 18.44
C GLY A 52 8.75 -14.50 17.06
N GLY A 53 8.49 -13.61 16.10
CA GLY A 53 8.17 -13.96 14.72
C GLY A 53 6.74 -14.46 14.48
N ARG A 54 5.87 -14.44 15.48
CA ARG A 54 4.45 -14.81 15.32
C ARG A 54 3.70 -13.77 14.50
N ASN A 55 2.58 -14.17 13.94
CA ASN A 55 1.65 -13.25 13.29
C ASN A 55 1.14 -12.22 14.30
N PHE A 56 0.95 -10.99 13.80
CA PHE A 56 0.41 -9.88 14.58
C PHE A 56 -0.45 -8.98 13.72
N GLU A 57 -1.39 -8.31 14.37
CA GLU A 57 -2.34 -7.38 13.76
C GLU A 57 -2.37 -6.06 14.57
N HIS A 58 -2.95 -5.01 14.00
CA HIS A 58 -3.18 -3.71 14.64
C HIS A 58 -1.93 -2.95 15.12
N LEU A 59 -0.96 -2.72 14.20
CA LEU A 59 0.25 -1.93 14.46
C LEU A 59 0.15 -0.44 14.07
#